data_AF-A0A5N6YA39-F1
#
_entry.id   AF-A0A5N6YA39-F1
#
_cell.length_a   1.000
_cell.length_b   1.000
_cell.length_c   1.000
_cell.angle_alpha   90.00
_cell.angle_beta   90.00
_cell.angle_gamma   90.00
#
_symmetry.space_group_name_H-M   'P 1'
#
loop_
_entity.id
_entity.type
_entity.pdbx_description
1 polymer ?
#
loop_
_entity_poly.entity_id
_entity_poly.type
_entity_poly.pdbx_seq_one_letter_code
_entity_poly.pdbx_strand_id
1 'polypeptide(L)'
;MVPSHVEGKEEQGPEYTDYNMLAKEILSEDFVQGKRLLESVLSWISTTQYTPPTAFPTLQDYIAYRAGDVGADSVFRSMEFACDITLSDTDVEAVEHLRSLCEKHFLLTNDLYSYAKEAIAEQEHGVSVLNAVRVVQRLMNTSEDSAKAIVRQVIWDVERQMNEEYERLLQDAPKSQLTYAQGLIVCVAGNMFFSATCARYARVVEGSRLRA
;
A
#
# COMPACT_ATOMS: atom_id res chain seq x y z
N MET A 1 7.64 -43.98 43.02
CA MET A 1 8.64 -42.91 42.94
C MET A 1 8.56 -42.36 41.53
N VAL A 2 7.82 -41.27 41.38
CA VAL A 2 7.52 -40.62 40.10
C VAL A 2 8.75 -39.77 39.74
N PRO A 3 9.38 -39.94 38.56
CA PRO A 3 10.32 -38.96 38.07
C PRO A 3 9.54 -37.71 37.67
N SER A 4 9.80 -36.68 38.46
CA SER A 4 9.29 -35.31 38.37
C SER A 4 9.69 -34.62 37.06
N HIS A 5 8.70 -33.95 36.47
CA HIS A 5 8.81 -32.72 35.67
C HIS A 5 9.89 -32.68 34.58
N VAL A 6 9.49 -33.08 33.37
CA VAL A 6 9.89 -32.37 32.15
C VAL A 6 8.85 -31.27 31.96
N GLU A 7 9.15 -30.04 32.36
CA GLU A 7 8.32 -28.89 32.02
C GLU A 7 9.21 -27.74 31.55
N GLY A 8 9.02 -27.43 30.27
CA GLY A 8 9.13 -26.10 29.70
C GLY A 8 10.47 -25.39 29.86
N LYS A 9 11.35 -25.56 28.88
CA LYS A 9 12.19 -24.43 28.46
C LYS A 9 11.28 -23.37 27.84
N GLU A 10 10.66 -22.51 28.65
CA GLU A 10 10.26 -21.18 28.20
C GLU A 10 11.51 -20.29 28.23
N GLU A 11 12.38 -20.49 27.24
CA GLU A 11 13.38 -19.49 26.86
C GLU A 11 13.14 -19.13 25.39
N GLN A 12 12.06 -18.39 25.13
CA GLN A 12 11.93 -17.62 23.89
C GLN A 12 12.56 -16.24 24.14
N GLY A 13 13.87 -16.16 23.92
CA GLY A 13 14.58 -14.89 23.72
C GLY A 13 14.26 -14.25 22.35
N PRO A 14 14.89 -13.12 22.00
CA PRO A 14 14.32 -11.89 21.42
C PRO A 14 13.97 -11.95 19.93
N GLU A 15 13.14 -12.90 19.48
CA GLU A 15 12.91 -13.07 18.03
C GLU A 15 12.19 -11.87 17.38
N TYR A 16 11.48 -11.06 18.16
CA TYR A 16 10.71 -9.91 17.67
C TYR A 16 10.72 -8.71 18.64
N THR A 17 11.80 -8.48 19.39
CA THR A 17 11.83 -7.46 20.46
C THR A 17 11.40 -6.07 19.99
N ASP A 18 11.91 -5.61 18.83
CA ASP A 18 11.58 -4.28 18.31
C ASP A 18 10.12 -4.20 17.87
N TYR A 19 9.60 -5.24 17.19
CA TYR A 19 8.19 -5.29 16.81
C TYR A 19 7.26 -5.36 18.02
N ASN A 20 7.64 -6.10 19.06
CA ASN A 20 6.90 -6.17 20.31
C ASN A 20 6.92 -4.83 21.07
N MET A 21 8.03 -4.09 21.02
CA MET A 21 8.14 -2.76 21.59
C MET A 21 7.22 -1.79 20.85
N LEU A 22 7.31 -1.74 19.52
CA LEU A 22 6.46 -0.89 18.69
C LEU A 22 4.97 -1.20 18.87
N ALA A 23 4.59 -2.48 18.89
CA ALA A 23 3.20 -2.88 19.13
C ALA A 23 2.70 -2.43 20.50
N LYS A 24 3.53 -2.53 21.55
CA LYS A 24 3.17 -2.05 22.89
C LYS A 24 3.01 -0.53 22.91
N GLU A 25 3.88 0.22 22.25
CA GLU A 25 3.77 1.68 22.17
C GLU A 25 2.49 2.09 21.44
N ILE A 26 2.21 1.51 20.27
CA ILE A 26 0.99 1.78 19.50
C ILE A 26 -0.27 1.49 20.32
N LEU A 27 -0.33 0.34 21.00
CA LEU A 27 -1.48 -0.05 21.82
C LEU A 27 -1.64 0.79 23.10
N SER A 28 -0.55 1.39 23.59
CA SER A 28 -0.59 2.23 24.79
C SER A 28 -1.09 3.65 24.49
N GLU A 29 -0.87 4.14 23.27
CA GLU A 29 -1.35 5.46 22.82
C GLU A 29 -2.85 5.43 22.55
N ASP A 30 -3.33 4.49 21.73
CA ASP A 30 -4.75 4.22 21.51
C ASP A 30 -4.94 2.71 21.28
N PHE A 31 -5.60 2.04 22.23
CA PHE A 31 -5.81 0.61 22.14
C PHE A 31 -6.70 0.20 20.97
N VAL A 32 -7.75 0.97 20.66
CA VAL A 32 -8.75 0.59 19.64
C VAL A 32 -8.20 0.86 18.25
N GLN A 33 -7.71 2.07 17.99
CA GLN A 33 -7.13 2.42 16.68
C GLN A 33 -5.79 1.72 16.48
N GLY A 34 -4.97 1.62 17.52
CA GLY A 34 -3.70 0.93 17.48
C GLY A 34 -3.84 -0.56 17.15
N LYS A 35 -4.88 -1.23 17.70
CA LYS A 35 -5.20 -2.61 17.33
C LYS A 35 -5.57 -2.74 15.86
N ARG A 36 -6.44 -1.86 15.32
CA ARG A 36 -6.84 -1.88 13.90
C ARG A 36 -5.63 -1.67 12.98
N LEU A 37 -4.74 -0.75 13.34
CA LEU A 37 -3.49 -0.53 12.62
C LEU A 37 -2.63 -1.79 12.61
N LEU A 38 -2.37 -2.40 13.77
CA LEU A 38 -1.54 -3.61 13.85
C LEU A 38 -2.17 -4.79 13.07
N GLU A 39 -3.48 -4.97 13.15
CA GLU A 39 -4.20 -5.98 12.37
C GLU A 39 -4.04 -5.78 10.86
N SER A 40 -4.09 -4.52 10.37
CA SER A 40 -3.86 -4.22 8.96
C SER A 40 -2.42 -4.56 8.51
N VAL A 41 -1.42 -4.29 9.35
CA VAL A 41 -0.02 -4.60 9.07
C VAL A 41 0.20 -6.11 9.03
N LEU A 42 -0.38 -6.85 9.97
CA LEU A 42 -0.31 -8.31 9.99
C LEU A 42 -0.98 -8.92 8.74
N SER A 43 -2.16 -8.43 8.37
CA SER A 43 -2.87 -8.85 7.16
C SER A 43 -2.05 -8.62 5.89
N TRP A 44 -1.41 -7.45 5.79
CA TRP A 44 -0.50 -7.13 4.69
C TRP A 44 0.68 -8.10 4.64
N ILE A 45 1.39 -8.30 5.75
CA ILE A 45 2.52 -9.23 5.84
C ILE A 45 2.10 -10.64 5.42
N SER A 46 0.97 -11.14 5.90
CA SER A 46 0.45 -12.46 5.51
C SER A 46 0.16 -12.54 4.01
N THR A 47 -0.39 -11.48 3.41
CA THR A 47 -0.69 -11.44 1.97
C THR A 47 0.58 -11.48 1.11
N THR A 48 1.65 -10.82 1.54
CA THR A 48 2.94 -10.81 0.81
C THR A 48 3.67 -12.16 0.82
N GLN A 49 3.25 -13.13 1.64
CA GLN A 49 3.86 -14.46 1.70
C GLN A 49 3.35 -15.41 0.61
N TYR A 50 2.26 -15.07 -0.07
CA TYR A 50 1.72 -15.91 -1.14
C TYR A 50 2.54 -15.77 -2.42
N THR A 51 2.80 -16.89 -3.08
CA THR A 51 3.41 -16.89 -4.41
C THR A 51 2.47 -16.21 -5.41
N PRO A 52 2.91 -15.15 -6.11
CA PRO A 52 2.05 -14.46 -7.06
C PRO A 52 1.74 -15.31 -8.29
N PRO A 53 0.58 -15.10 -8.95
CA PRO A 53 0.32 -15.64 -10.28
C PRO A 53 1.42 -15.26 -11.28
N THR A 54 1.72 -16.17 -12.20
CA THR A 54 2.75 -15.93 -13.23
C THR A 54 2.30 -14.95 -14.32
N ALA A 55 0.98 -14.79 -14.48
CA ALA A 55 0.37 -13.87 -15.44
C ALA A 55 -1.03 -13.42 -14.96
N PHE A 56 -1.45 -12.26 -15.47
CA PHE A 56 -2.78 -11.69 -15.23
C PHE A 56 -3.49 -11.51 -16.58
N PRO A 57 -4.74 -11.98 -16.74
CA PRO A 57 -5.48 -11.84 -18.01
C PRO A 57 -5.80 -10.39 -18.37
N THR A 58 -6.01 -9.53 -17.37
CA THR A 58 -6.25 -8.11 -17.55
C THR A 58 -5.48 -7.27 -16.54
N LEU A 59 -5.35 -5.97 -16.81
CA LEU A 59 -4.81 -5.03 -15.82
C LEU A 59 -5.70 -4.93 -14.58
N GLN A 60 -7.02 -5.12 -14.72
CA GLN A 60 -7.94 -5.08 -13.59
C GLN A 60 -7.73 -6.29 -12.66
N ASP A 61 -7.48 -7.48 -13.20
CA ASP A 61 -7.15 -8.67 -12.41
C ASP A 61 -5.85 -8.46 -11.62
N TYR A 62 -4.85 -7.83 -12.26
CA TYR A 62 -3.61 -7.45 -11.60
C TYR A 62 -3.86 -6.48 -10.44
N ILE A 63 -4.62 -5.41 -10.67
CA ILE A 63 -4.92 -4.40 -9.64
C ILE A 63 -5.67 -5.03 -8.46
N ALA A 64 -6.64 -5.91 -8.74
CA ALA A 64 -7.39 -6.61 -7.69
C ALA A 64 -6.49 -7.49 -6.82
N TYR A 65 -5.55 -8.22 -7.42
CA TYR A 65 -4.56 -9.00 -6.67
C TYR A 65 -3.61 -8.10 -5.87
N ARG A 66 -3.08 -7.06 -6.52
CA ARG A 66 -2.05 -6.20 -5.96
C ARG A 66 -2.57 -5.25 -4.88
N ALA A 67 -3.88 -4.97 -4.82
CA ALA A 67 -4.50 -4.16 -3.77
C ALA A 67 -4.22 -4.71 -2.35
N GLY A 68 -4.22 -6.04 -2.18
CA GLY A 68 -3.88 -6.67 -0.88
C GLY A 68 -2.37 -6.69 -0.57
N ASP A 69 -1.53 -6.68 -1.60
CA ASP A 69 -0.08 -6.80 -1.48
C ASP A 69 0.64 -5.45 -1.33
N VAL A 70 0.02 -4.34 -1.74
CA VAL A 70 0.66 -3.03 -1.75
C VAL A 70 0.67 -2.31 -0.38
N GLY A 71 -0.14 -2.78 0.57
CA GLY A 71 -0.19 -2.23 1.93
C GLY A 71 -0.93 -0.89 2.06
N ALA A 72 -1.81 -0.55 1.10
CA ALA A 72 -2.56 0.71 1.14
C ALA A 72 -3.45 0.83 2.40
N ASP A 73 -4.13 -0.26 2.80
CA ASP A 73 -4.92 -0.29 4.03
C ASP A 73 -4.07 0.06 5.26
N SER A 74 -2.86 -0.50 5.39
CA SER A 74 -1.96 -0.17 6.50
C SER A 74 -1.56 1.30 6.55
N VAL A 75 -1.37 1.93 5.38
CA VAL A 75 -1.12 3.38 5.29
C VAL A 75 -2.35 4.17 5.73
N PHE A 76 -3.55 3.77 5.31
CA PHE A 76 -4.78 4.46 5.68
C PHE A 76 -5.10 4.30 7.18
N ARG A 77 -4.91 3.11 7.76
CA ARG A 77 -5.03 2.90 9.20
C ARG A 77 -3.98 3.69 9.99
N SER A 78 -2.78 3.86 9.45
CA SER A 78 -1.76 4.70 10.08
C SER A 78 -2.19 6.17 10.10
N MET A 79 -2.82 6.65 9.02
CA MET A 79 -3.38 7.99 8.96
C MET A 79 -4.54 8.18 9.94
N GLU A 80 -5.45 7.20 10.02
CA GLU A 80 -6.55 7.20 11.01
C GLU A 80 -6.00 7.35 12.43
N PHE A 81 -5.05 6.48 12.80
CA PHE A 81 -4.39 6.49 14.11
C PHE A 81 -3.67 7.82 14.39
N ALA A 82 -2.90 8.33 13.43
CA ALA A 82 -2.11 9.55 13.62
C ALA A 82 -2.96 10.83 13.68
N CYS A 83 -4.15 10.82 13.08
CA CYS A 83 -5.02 11.99 13.00
C CYS A 83 -6.25 11.89 13.93
N ASP A 84 -6.34 10.85 14.77
CA ASP A 84 -7.50 10.55 15.62
C ASP A 84 -8.83 10.53 14.84
N ILE A 85 -8.82 9.87 13.66
CA ILE A 85 -10.00 9.75 12.81
C ILE A 85 -10.70 8.43 13.10
N THR A 86 -11.78 8.53 13.89
CA THR A 86 -12.68 7.40 14.13
C THR A 86 -13.90 7.48 13.24
N LEU A 87 -14.05 6.49 12.36
CA LEU A 87 -15.26 6.28 11.56
C LEU A 87 -16.03 5.04 12.03
N SER A 88 -17.36 5.15 12.02
CA SER A 88 -18.22 3.97 12.09
C SER A 88 -18.11 3.14 10.80
N ASP A 89 -18.47 1.87 10.85
CA ASP A 89 -18.44 1.02 9.64
C ASP A 89 -19.35 1.59 8.54
N THR A 90 -20.49 2.20 8.90
CA THR A 90 -21.37 2.90 7.96
C THR A 90 -20.72 4.13 7.31
N ASP A 91 -19.89 4.86 8.06
CA ASP A 91 -19.13 5.99 7.49
C ASP A 91 -18.04 5.52 6.53
N VAL A 92 -17.42 4.37 6.81
CA VAL A 92 -16.44 3.75 5.90
C VAL A 92 -17.14 3.29 4.62
N GLU A 93 -18.30 2.64 4.72
CA GLU A 93 -19.09 2.24 3.54
C GLU A 93 -19.46 3.44 2.66
N ALA A 94 -19.80 4.58 3.28
CA ALA A 94 -20.17 5.79 2.56
C ALA A 94 -19.03 6.41 1.72
N VAL A 95 -17.78 6.16 2.09
CA VAL A 95 -16.58 6.66 1.38
C VAL A 95 -15.78 5.56 0.67
N GLU A 96 -16.31 4.33 0.66
CA GLU A 96 -15.61 3.14 0.15
C GLU A 96 -15.21 3.28 -1.32
N HIS A 97 -16.05 3.95 -2.13
CA HIS A 97 -15.71 4.18 -3.52
C HIS A 97 -14.45 5.05 -3.67
N LEU A 98 -14.40 6.19 -2.96
CA LEU A 98 -13.21 7.05 -2.95
C LEU A 98 -11.99 6.32 -2.41
N ARG A 99 -12.18 5.53 -1.35
CA ARG A 99 -11.12 4.70 -0.76
C ARG A 99 -10.53 3.75 -1.79
N SER A 100 -11.37 3.00 -2.51
CA SER A 100 -10.91 2.07 -3.56
C SER A 100 -10.14 2.77 -4.69
N LEU A 101 -10.55 3.99 -5.06
CA LEU A 101 -9.83 4.82 -6.03
C LEU A 101 -8.46 5.24 -5.50
N CYS A 102 -8.37 5.62 -4.21
CA CYS A 102 -7.11 5.94 -3.55
C CYS A 102 -6.18 4.71 -3.48
N GLU A 103 -6.68 3.51 -3.16
CA GLU A 103 -5.89 2.28 -3.17
C GLU A 103 -5.30 1.99 -4.55
N LYS A 104 -6.13 2.11 -5.60
CA LYS A 104 -5.71 1.96 -6.99
C LYS A 104 -4.65 3.00 -7.39
N HIS A 105 -4.83 4.27 -6.98
CA HIS A 105 -3.86 5.33 -7.22
C HIS A 105 -2.53 5.04 -6.54
N PHE A 106 -2.56 4.70 -5.25
CA PHE A 106 -1.40 4.39 -4.43
C PHE A 106 -0.54 3.31 -5.08
N LEU A 107 -1.21 2.24 -5.51
CA LEU A 107 -0.63 1.08 -6.17
C LEU A 107 0.03 1.40 -7.50
N LEU A 108 -0.73 1.99 -8.42
CA LEU A 108 -0.24 2.26 -9.77
C LEU A 108 0.90 3.29 -9.74
N THR A 109 0.81 4.26 -8.84
CA THR A 109 1.88 5.23 -8.59
C THR A 109 3.14 4.55 -8.09
N ASN A 110 3.03 3.64 -7.11
CA ASN A 110 4.17 2.88 -6.61
C ASN A 110 4.84 2.12 -7.75
N ASP A 111 4.06 1.32 -8.48
CA ASP A 111 4.54 0.50 -9.58
C ASP A 111 5.23 1.32 -10.68
N LEU A 112 4.65 2.47 -11.07
CA LEU A 112 5.22 3.33 -12.10
C LEU A 112 6.61 3.83 -11.73
N TYR A 113 6.80 4.31 -10.50
CA TYR A 113 8.06 4.88 -10.05
C TYR A 113 9.06 3.81 -9.57
N SER A 114 8.59 2.68 -9.05
CA SER A 114 9.44 1.58 -8.58
C SER A 114 9.94 0.67 -9.69
N TYR A 115 9.36 0.75 -10.90
CA TYR A 115 9.59 -0.21 -11.98
C TYR A 115 11.07 -0.48 -12.28
N ALA A 116 11.88 0.58 -12.45
CA ALA A 116 13.30 0.43 -12.79
C ALA A 116 14.06 -0.38 -11.72
N LYS A 117 13.77 -0.10 -10.44
CA LYS A 117 14.36 -0.80 -9.29
C LYS A 117 13.94 -2.28 -9.29
N GLU A 118 12.69 -2.59 -9.63
CA GLU A 118 12.19 -3.96 -9.68
C GLU A 118 12.71 -4.74 -10.90
N ALA A 119 12.80 -4.10 -12.06
CA ALA A 119 13.36 -4.71 -13.27
C ALA A 119 14.84 -5.08 -13.09
N ILE A 120 15.64 -4.26 -12.40
CA ILE A 120 17.03 -4.59 -12.06
C ILE A 120 17.07 -5.78 -11.09
N ALA A 121 16.24 -5.78 -10.05
CA ALA A 121 16.19 -6.88 -9.09
C ALA A 121 15.77 -8.21 -9.75
N GLU A 122 14.89 -8.19 -10.75
CA GLU A 122 14.54 -9.38 -11.56
C GLU A 122 15.76 -9.91 -12.33
N GLN A 123 16.56 -9.01 -12.91
CA GLN A 123 17.78 -9.40 -13.64
C GLN A 123 18.85 -9.97 -12.70
N GLU A 124 19.01 -9.40 -11.51
CA GLU A 124 20.04 -9.79 -10.54
C GLU A 124 19.68 -11.04 -9.72
N HIS A 125 18.39 -11.24 -9.43
CA HIS A 125 17.92 -12.26 -8.48
C HIS A 125 16.91 -13.25 -9.06
N GLY A 126 16.48 -13.07 -10.31
CA GLY A 126 15.52 -13.97 -10.97
C GLY A 126 14.10 -13.92 -10.39
N VAL A 127 13.80 -12.92 -9.55
CA VAL A 127 12.48 -12.73 -8.95
C VAL A 127 11.58 -12.02 -9.96
N SER A 128 10.44 -12.62 -10.31
CA SER A 128 9.50 -12.04 -11.29
C SER A 128 9.01 -10.66 -10.83
N VAL A 129 9.04 -9.68 -11.72
CA VAL A 129 8.47 -8.35 -11.46
C VAL A 129 6.95 -8.44 -11.38
N LEU A 130 6.40 -8.18 -10.18
CA LEU A 130 4.97 -7.99 -9.94
C LEU A 130 4.61 -6.51 -10.05
N ASN A 131 4.50 -5.98 -11.27
CA ASN A 131 4.34 -4.55 -11.53
C ASN A 131 3.41 -4.26 -12.72
N ALA A 132 2.53 -3.26 -12.58
CA ALA A 132 1.59 -2.82 -13.60
C ALA A 132 2.26 -2.52 -14.96
N VAL A 133 3.45 -1.91 -14.98
CA VAL A 133 4.17 -1.60 -16.22
C VAL A 133 4.49 -2.89 -16.98
N ARG A 134 4.98 -3.93 -16.29
CA ARG A 134 5.27 -5.22 -16.93
C ARG A 134 4.00 -5.91 -17.42
N VAL A 135 2.91 -5.81 -16.65
CA VAL A 135 1.61 -6.37 -17.05
C VAL A 135 1.11 -5.71 -18.33
N VAL A 136 1.15 -4.37 -18.42
CA VAL A 136 0.76 -3.63 -19.63
C VAL A 136 1.64 -3.98 -20.82
N GLN A 137 2.97 -4.06 -20.64
CA GLN A 137 3.88 -4.49 -21.71
C GLN A 137 3.49 -5.84 -22.30
N ARG A 138 3.19 -6.83 -21.43
CA ARG A 138 2.82 -8.18 -21.85
C ARG A 138 1.45 -8.21 -22.53
N LEU A 139 0.44 -7.57 -21.95
CA LEU A 139 -0.92 -7.56 -22.48
C LEU A 139 -1.02 -6.86 -23.83
N MET A 140 -0.25 -5.79 -24.04
CA MET A 140 -0.35 -4.95 -25.24
C MET A 140 0.81 -5.14 -26.22
N ASN A 141 1.76 -6.03 -25.93
CA ASN A 141 2.99 -6.24 -26.70
C ASN A 141 3.69 -4.92 -27.08
N THR A 142 3.95 -4.09 -26.07
CA THR A 142 4.46 -2.72 -26.26
C THR A 142 5.77 -2.46 -25.52
N SER A 143 6.43 -1.34 -25.85
CA SER A 143 7.67 -0.92 -25.21
C SER A 143 7.45 -0.52 -23.75
N GLU A 144 8.54 -0.50 -22.96
CA GLU A 144 8.50 -0.06 -21.56
C GLU A 144 7.99 1.38 -21.44
N ASP A 145 8.48 2.29 -22.27
CA ASP A 145 8.07 3.69 -22.26
C ASP A 145 6.58 3.85 -22.58
N SER A 146 6.08 3.08 -23.55
CA SER A 146 4.66 3.08 -23.90
C SER A 146 3.81 2.54 -22.75
N ALA A 147 4.25 1.45 -22.11
CA ALA A 147 3.56 0.89 -20.95
C ALA A 147 3.54 1.86 -19.75
N LYS A 148 4.65 2.54 -19.46
CA LYS A 148 4.71 3.60 -18.45
C LYS A 148 3.76 4.76 -18.78
N ALA A 149 3.69 5.16 -20.05
CA ALA A 149 2.76 6.20 -20.50
C ALA A 149 1.30 5.77 -20.30
N ILE A 150 0.96 4.52 -20.62
CA ILE A 150 -0.38 3.96 -20.39
C ILE A 150 -0.71 3.92 -18.89
N VAL A 151 0.19 3.40 -18.05
CA VAL A 151 -0.02 3.38 -16.58
C VAL A 151 -0.22 4.79 -16.03
N ARG A 152 0.56 5.77 -16.50
CA ARG A 152 0.38 7.18 -16.13
C ARG A 152 -0.99 7.72 -16.54
N GLN A 153 -1.47 7.38 -17.73
CA GLN A 153 -2.82 7.77 -18.17
C GLN A 153 -3.90 7.16 -17.28
N VAL A 154 -3.75 5.89 -16.88
CA VAL A 154 -4.69 5.24 -15.93
C VAL A 154 -4.68 5.94 -14.57
N ILE A 155 -3.51 6.36 -14.07
CA ILE A 155 -3.41 7.15 -12.83
C ILE A 155 -4.18 8.46 -12.97
N TRP A 156 -4.01 9.20 -14.06
CA TRP A 156 -4.75 10.44 -14.31
C TRP A 156 -6.27 10.24 -14.37
N ASP A 157 -6.72 9.15 -15.00
CA ASP A 157 -8.15 8.82 -15.02
C ASP A 157 -8.68 8.47 -13.62
N VAL A 158 -7.86 7.85 -12.77
CA VAL A 158 -8.21 7.60 -11.35
C VAL A 158 -8.26 8.90 -10.56
N GLU A 159 -7.31 9.83 -10.76
CA GLU A 159 -7.33 11.16 -10.11
C GLU A 159 -8.57 11.96 -10.49
N ARG A 160 -9.00 11.90 -11.76
CA ARG A 160 -10.27 12.51 -12.19
C ARG A 160 -11.46 11.90 -11.44
N GLN A 161 -11.55 10.58 -11.36
CA GLN A 161 -12.62 9.88 -10.64
C GLN A 161 -12.59 10.21 -9.13
N MET A 162 -11.41 10.32 -8.53
CA MET A 162 -11.28 10.74 -7.13
C MET A 162 -11.85 12.16 -6.91
N ASN A 163 -11.57 13.09 -7.84
CA ASN A 163 -12.11 14.45 -7.76
C ASN A 163 -13.64 14.44 -7.89
N GLU A 164 -14.18 13.75 -8.90
CA GLU A 164 -15.63 13.63 -9.11
C GLU A 164 -16.34 13.03 -7.87
N GLU A 165 -15.76 11.98 -7.28
CA GLU A 165 -16.32 11.35 -6.09
C GLU A 165 -16.20 12.24 -4.84
N TYR A 166 -15.10 12.98 -4.69
CA TYR A 166 -14.95 13.94 -3.61
C TYR A 166 -15.95 15.11 -3.72
N GLU A 167 -16.16 15.64 -4.94
CA GLU A 167 -17.19 16.66 -5.21
C GLU A 167 -18.61 16.17 -4.89
N ARG A 168 -18.89 14.89 -5.16
CA ARG A 168 -20.15 14.23 -4.77
C ARG A 168 -20.30 14.19 -3.25
N LEU A 169 -19.26 13.79 -2.52
CA LEU A 169 -19.27 13.75 -1.05
C LEU A 169 -19.47 15.16 -0.45
N LEU A 170 -18.89 16.21 -1.05
CA LEU A 170 -19.02 17.59 -0.58
C LEU A 170 -20.47 18.11 -0.53
N GLN A 171 -21.41 17.49 -1.27
CA GLN A 171 -22.80 17.95 -1.28
C GLN A 171 -23.51 17.68 0.05
N ASP A 172 -23.38 16.46 0.59
CA ASP A 172 -24.25 15.98 1.68
C ASP A 172 -23.50 15.16 2.76
N ALA A 173 -22.20 14.89 2.60
CA ALA A 173 -21.48 14.05 3.55
C ALA A 173 -21.23 14.78 4.89
N PRO A 174 -21.38 14.09 6.04
CA PRO A 174 -20.95 14.59 7.33
C PRO A 174 -19.48 14.99 7.35
N LYS A 175 -19.13 15.93 8.23
CA LYS A 175 -17.74 16.40 8.40
C LYS A 175 -16.74 15.27 8.68
N SER A 176 -17.13 14.23 9.41
CA SER A 176 -16.30 13.06 9.69
C SER A 176 -15.87 12.34 8.41
N GLN A 177 -16.83 12.05 7.52
CA GLN A 177 -16.58 11.42 6.22
C GLN A 177 -15.70 12.29 5.33
N LEU A 178 -15.96 13.61 5.29
CA LEU A 178 -15.13 14.55 4.52
C LEU A 178 -13.70 14.64 5.03
N THR A 179 -13.50 14.61 6.35
CA THR A 179 -12.18 14.63 6.99
C THR A 179 -11.40 13.37 6.62
N TYR A 180 -12.04 12.20 6.67
CA TYR A 180 -11.42 10.95 6.26
C TYR A 180 -11.09 10.92 4.75
N ALA A 181 -12.03 11.34 3.90
CA ALA A 181 -11.83 11.46 2.47
C ALA A 181 -10.62 12.36 2.12
N GLN A 182 -10.47 13.50 2.79
CA GLN A 182 -9.31 14.36 2.66
C GLN A 182 -8.02 13.67 3.11
N GLY A 183 -8.06 12.94 4.23
CA GLY A 183 -6.93 12.14 4.72
C GLY A 183 -6.45 11.13 3.69
N LEU A 184 -7.36 10.39 3.04
CA LEU A 184 -7.04 9.44 1.96
C LEU A 184 -6.36 10.14 0.78
N ILE A 185 -6.91 11.27 0.31
CA ILE A 185 -6.35 12.05 -0.80
C ILE A 185 -4.94 12.55 -0.46
N VAL A 186 -4.73 13.05 0.76
CA VAL A 186 -3.41 13.52 1.21
C VAL A 186 -2.40 12.37 1.26
N CYS A 187 -2.79 11.18 1.74
CA CYS A 187 -1.93 9.99 1.74
C CYS A 187 -1.43 9.65 0.34
N VAL A 188 -2.31 9.60 -0.65
CA VAL A 188 -1.93 9.18 -2.02
C VAL A 188 -1.20 10.28 -2.79
N ALA A 189 -1.51 11.56 -2.54
CA ALA A 189 -0.72 12.68 -3.04
C ALA A 189 0.71 12.66 -2.45
N GLY A 190 0.83 12.41 -1.14
CA GLY A 190 2.12 12.22 -0.47
C GLY A 190 2.91 11.05 -1.03
N ASN A 191 2.27 9.91 -1.29
CA ASN A 191 2.87 8.75 -1.94
C ASN A 191 3.42 9.10 -3.33
N MET A 192 2.68 9.85 -4.14
CA MET A 192 3.15 10.28 -5.46
C MET A 192 4.36 11.19 -5.35
N PHE A 193 4.30 12.21 -4.50
CA PHE A 193 5.42 13.14 -4.32
C PHE A 193 6.68 12.41 -3.80
N PHE A 194 6.51 11.56 -2.79
CA PHE A 194 7.60 10.73 -2.27
C PHE A 194 8.16 9.81 -3.35
N SER A 195 7.32 9.08 -4.08
CA SER A 195 7.75 8.16 -5.13
C SER A 195 8.53 8.87 -6.24
N ALA A 196 8.10 10.07 -6.63
CA ALA A 196 8.77 10.86 -7.66
C ALA A 196 10.15 11.42 -7.21
N THR A 197 10.40 11.52 -5.90
CA THR A 197 11.58 12.24 -5.36
C THR A 197 12.50 11.37 -4.50
N CYS A 198 12.06 10.19 -4.06
CA CYS A 198 12.79 9.39 -3.10
C CYS A 198 14.07 8.77 -3.69
N ALA A 199 15.12 8.73 -2.87
CA ALA A 199 16.38 8.07 -3.20
C ALA A 199 16.20 6.58 -3.55
N ARG A 200 15.19 5.93 -2.95
CA ARG A 200 14.87 4.51 -3.15
C ARG A 200 14.63 4.18 -4.63
N TYR A 201 13.97 5.06 -5.37
CA TYR A 201 13.68 4.87 -6.80
C TYR A 201 14.65 5.64 -7.70
N ALA A 202 15.00 6.87 -7.33
CA ALA A 202 15.86 7.72 -8.16
C ALA A 202 17.28 7.13 -8.37
N ARG A 203 17.85 6.43 -7.37
CA ARG A 203 19.25 5.97 -7.42
C ARG A 203 19.57 4.99 -8.56
N VAL A 204 18.57 4.32 -9.11
CA VAL A 204 18.74 3.33 -10.20
C VAL A 204 18.40 3.90 -11.58
N VAL A 205 17.93 5.14 -11.64
CA VAL A 205 17.56 5.80 -12.90
C VAL A 205 18.72 6.67 -13.35
N GLU A 206 19.28 6.35 -14.52
CA GLU A 206 20.42 7.06 -15.10
C GLU A 206 20.16 8.58 -15.20
N GLY A 207 21.16 9.39 -14.82
CA GLY A 207 21.06 10.85 -14.81
C GLY A 207 20.40 11.45 -13.56
N SER A 208 19.77 10.64 -12.70
CA SER A 208 19.25 11.13 -11.42
C SER A 208 20.39 11.49 -10.48
N ARG A 209 20.41 12.75 -9.99
CA ARG A 209 21.36 13.21 -8.98
C ARG A 209 20.58 13.61 -7.73
N LEU A 210 20.73 12.85 -6.66
CA LEU A 210 20.33 13.32 -5.34
C LEU A 210 21.31 14.42 -4.94
N ARG A 211 20.81 15.62 -4.68
CA ARG A 211 21.65 16.64 -4.05
C ARG A 211 21.94 16.16 -2.63
N ALA A 212 23.22 15.90 -2.36
CA ALA A 212 23.73 15.63 -1.03
C ALA A 212 23.60 16.86 -0.13
#